data_AF-A0A3M1NJ11-F1
#
_entry.id   AF-A0A3M1NJ11-F1
#
_cell.length_a   1.000
_cell.length_b   1.000
_cell.length_c   1.000
_cell.angle_alpha   90.00
_cell.angle_beta   90.00
_cell.angle_gamma   90.00
#
_symmetry.space_group_name_H-M   'P 1'
#
loop_
_entity.id
_entity.type
_entity.pdbx_description
1 polymer ?
#
loop_
_entity_poly.entity_id
_entity_poly.type
_entity_poly.pdbx_seq_one_letter_code
_entity_poly.pdbx_strand_id
1 'polypeptide(L)'
;TAFAYLNLAGIHYARDQFAEAARMYEQAVMNQPADRLAWIDLGDARFWAGDPEGAATAWHEAERLVDERLAVNAQDLEARALLAALLARLGERARARTLLADLTPRADLSTDALLDLAKAWEILGDRPRALHYLQSALERGHAPAVLAFSAWLDDLRTDPAYARLLRQTLPGS
;
A
#
# COMPACT_ATOMS: atom_id res chain seq x y z
N THR A 1 -9.85 11.93 -18.06
CA THR A 1 -9.77 10.46 -18.00
C THR A 1 -9.33 10.06 -16.60
N ALA A 2 -9.67 8.87 -16.10
CA ALA A 2 -9.27 8.42 -14.76
C ALA A 2 -7.74 8.52 -14.53
N PHE A 3 -6.94 8.17 -15.55
CA PHE A 3 -5.48 8.29 -15.49
C PHE A 3 -4.97 9.70 -15.16
N ALA A 4 -5.59 10.74 -15.74
CA ALA A 4 -5.21 12.13 -15.44
C ALA A 4 -5.51 12.49 -13.98
N TYR A 5 -6.63 12.00 -13.45
CA TYR A 5 -6.98 12.20 -12.04
C TYR A 5 -6.05 11.45 -11.10
N LEU A 6 -5.68 10.20 -11.40
CA LEU A 6 -4.71 9.44 -10.61
C LEU A 6 -3.35 10.15 -10.53
N ASN A 7 -2.85 10.67 -11.65
CA ASN A 7 -1.58 11.41 -11.65
C ASN A 7 -1.64 12.68 -10.81
N LEU A 8 -2.72 13.46 -10.92
CA LEU A 8 -2.92 14.65 -10.10
C LEU A 8 -3.06 14.29 -8.61
N ALA A 9 -3.79 13.23 -8.31
CA ALA A 9 -3.98 12.74 -6.96
C ALA A 9 -2.64 12.34 -6.32
N GLY A 10 -1.81 11.58 -7.04
CA GLY A 10 -0.47 11.21 -6.59
C GLY A 10 0.44 12.43 -6.34
N ILE A 11 0.36 13.45 -7.18
CA ILE A 11 1.11 14.71 -6.98
C ILE A 11 0.67 15.43 -5.69
N HIS A 12 -0.65 15.50 -5.44
CA HIS A 12 -1.17 16.10 -4.21
C HIS A 12 -0.80 15.27 -2.99
N TYR A 13 -0.91 13.95 -3.06
CA TYR A 13 -0.55 13.03 -1.98
C TYR A 13 0.93 13.16 -1.61
N ALA A 14 1.81 13.21 -2.60
CA ALA A 14 3.26 13.41 -2.41
C ALA A 14 3.63 14.78 -1.79
N ARG A 15 2.68 15.72 -1.72
CA ARG A 15 2.84 17.05 -1.09
C ARG A 15 2.08 17.15 0.24
N ASP A 16 1.62 16.03 0.79
CA ASP A 16 0.78 15.95 1.98
C ASP A 16 -0.55 16.72 1.87
N GLN A 17 -0.99 17.00 0.64
CA GLN A 17 -2.26 17.66 0.33
C GLN A 17 -3.37 16.60 0.22
N PHE A 18 -3.62 15.90 1.32
CA PHE A 18 -4.45 14.71 1.33
C PHE A 18 -5.92 14.96 0.95
N ALA A 19 -6.48 16.12 1.33
CA ALA A 19 -7.84 16.49 0.95
C ALA A 19 -7.97 16.74 -0.57
N GLU A 20 -6.99 17.42 -1.18
CA GLU A 20 -6.89 17.57 -2.65
C GLU A 20 -6.72 16.22 -3.33
N ALA A 21 -5.85 15.35 -2.79
CA ALA A 21 -5.62 14.01 -3.31
C ALA A 21 -6.90 13.18 -3.30
N ALA A 22 -7.63 13.18 -2.18
CA ALA A 22 -8.91 12.48 -2.04
C ALA A 22 -9.93 12.96 -3.09
N ARG A 23 -10.06 14.28 -3.32
CA ARG A 23 -10.93 14.82 -4.37
C ARG A 23 -10.56 14.32 -5.77
N MET A 24 -9.27 14.19 -6.07
CA MET A 24 -8.83 13.67 -7.37
C MET A 24 -9.05 12.16 -7.49
N TYR A 25 -8.79 11.39 -6.44
CA TYR A 25 -9.08 9.95 -6.41
C TYR A 25 -10.58 9.67 -6.53
N GLU A 26 -11.44 10.49 -5.93
CA GLU A 26 -12.91 10.42 -6.12
C GLU A 26 -13.30 10.52 -7.60
N GLN A 27 -12.69 11.45 -8.33
CA GLN A 27 -12.92 11.56 -9.77
C GLN A 27 -12.39 10.32 -10.52
N ALA A 28 -11.27 9.74 -10.10
CA ALA A 28 -10.73 8.52 -10.71
C ALA A 28 -11.69 7.33 -10.54
N VAL A 29 -12.17 7.07 -9.31
CA VAL A 29 -13.09 5.94 -9.05
C VAL A 29 -14.46 6.15 -9.68
N MET A 30 -14.94 7.39 -9.82
CA MET A 30 -16.17 7.67 -10.58
C MET A 30 -16.03 7.33 -12.07
N ASN A 31 -14.83 7.50 -12.64
CA ASN A 31 -14.56 7.19 -14.05
C ASN A 31 -14.26 5.71 -14.28
N GLN A 32 -13.62 5.04 -13.32
CA GLN A 32 -13.22 3.64 -13.39
C GLN A 32 -13.50 2.94 -12.05
N PRO A 33 -14.77 2.60 -11.76
CA PRO A 33 -15.16 2.05 -10.46
C PRO A 33 -14.61 0.66 -10.16
N ALA A 34 -14.12 -0.06 -11.17
CA ALA A 34 -13.49 -1.37 -11.02
C ALA A 34 -11.97 -1.29 -10.74
N ASP A 35 -11.39 -0.09 -10.68
CA ASP A 35 -9.97 0.08 -10.33
C ASP A 35 -9.79 0.00 -8.81
N ARG A 36 -9.38 -1.19 -8.34
CA ARG A 36 -9.14 -1.45 -6.92
C ARG A 36 -8.04 -0.56 -6.33
N LEU A 37 -7.01 -0.21 -7.10
CA LEU A 37 -5.88 0.58 -6.59
C LEU A 37 -6.33 2.02 -6.35
N ALA A 38 -7.15 2.58 -7.26
CA ALA A 38 -7.75 3.90 -7.08
C ALA A 38 -8.61 4.00 -5.80
N TRP A 39 -9.33 2.93 -5.44
CA TRP A 39 -10.07 2.85 -4.17
C TRP A 39 -9.16 2.78 -2.95
N ILE A 40 -8.04 2.02 -3.02
CA ILE A 40 -7.04 1.97 -1.94
C ILE A 40 -6.44 3.35 -1.71
N ASP A 41 -6.02 4.02 -2.79
CA ASP A 41 -5.40 5.34 -2.72
C ASP A 41 -6.39 6.42 -2.26
N LEU A 42 -7.68 6.32 -2.64
CA LEU A 42 -8.74 7.16 -2.09
C LEU A 42 -8.86 6.98 -0.57
N GLY A 43 -8.87 5.73 -0.10
CA GLY A 43 -8.96 5.44 1.32
C GLY A 43 -7.75 5.96 2.09
N ASP A 44 -6.55 5.76 1.54
CA ASP A 44 -5.30 6.29 2.11
C ASP A 44 -5.35 7.82 2.19
N ALA A 45 -5.75 8.50 1.12
CA ALA A 45 -5.87 9.96 1.11
C ALA A 45 -6.91 10.47 2.11
N ARG A 46 -8.08 9.84 2.21
CA ARG A 46 -9.11 10.23 3.20
C ARG A 46 -8.66 10.03 4.63
N PHE A 47 -7.97 8.92 4.91
CA PHE A 47 -7.45 8.64 6.25
C PHE A 47 -6.50 9.74 6.72
N TRP A 48 -5.51 10.09 5.87
CA TRP A 48 -4.54 11.14 6.19
C TRP A 48 -5.13 12.55 6.15
N ALA A 49 -6.26 12.75 5.47
CA ALA A 49 -7.04 13.98 5.51
C ALA A 49 -7.90 14.12 6.79
N GLY A 50 -7.92 13.11 7.68
CA GLY A 50 -8.71 13.12 8.91
C GLY A 50 -10.16 12.63 8.73
N ASP A 51 -10.45 11.91 7.66
CA ASP A 51 -11.75 11.27 7.38
C ASP A 51 -11.65 9.73 7.45
N PRO A 52 -11.59 9.14 8.66
CA PRO A 52 -11.43 7.69 8.82
C PRO A 52 -12.68 6.90 8.39
N GLU A 53 -13.88 7.47 8.48
CA GLU A 53 -15.11 6.81 8.03
C GLU A 53 -15.18 6.72 6.51
N GLY A 54 -14.85 7.82 5.81
CA GLY A 54 -14.75 7.81 4.35
C GLY A 54 -13.58 6.97 3.85
N ALA A 55 -12.50 6.87 4.63
CA ALA A 55 -11.39 5.95 4.34
C ALA A 55 -11.82 4.49 4.40
N ALA A 56 -12.47 4.08 5.49
CA ALA A 56 -12.99 2.71 5.66
C ALA A 56 -13.97 2.35 4.55
N THR A 57 -14.85 3.28 4.15
CA THR A 57 -15.76 3.09 3.02
C THR A 57 -15.01 2.78 1.72
N ALA A 58 -13.98 3.55 1.39
CA ALA A 58 -13.20 3.34 0.17
C ALA A 58 -12.38 2.03 0.21
N TRP A 59 -11.80 1.69 1.37
CA TRP A 59 -11.08 0.44 1.54
C TRP A 59 -11.97 -0.80 1.47
N HIS A 60 -13.22 -0.73 1.94
CA HIS A 60 -14.17 -1.83 1.78
C HIS A 60 -14.59 -2.04 0.30
N GLU A 61 -14.68 -0.98 -0.50
CA GLU A 61 -14.88 -1.15 -1.95
C GLU A 61 -13.68 -1.81 -2.63
N ALA A 62 -12.45 -1.45 -2.23
CA ALA A 62 -11.26 -2.15 -2.68
C ALA A 62 -11.24 -3.62 -2.22
N GLU A 63 -11.61 -3.91 -0.96
CA GLU A 63 -11.72 -5.28 -0.42
C GLU A 63 -12.70 -6.10 -1.26
N ARG A 64 -13.88 -5.55 -1.56
CA ARG A 64 -14.89 -6.20 -2.42
C ARG A 64 -14.34 -6.56 -3.80
N LEU A 65 -13.62 -5.63 -4.46
CA LEU A 65 -13.00 -5.87 -5.78
C LEU A 65 -11.83 -6.86 -5.73
N VAL A 66 -11.12 -6.94 -4.60
CA VAL A 66 -10.06 -7.93 -4.37
C VAL A 66 -10.68 -9.31 -4.12
N ASP A 67 -11.76 -9.40 -3.36
CA ASP A 67 -12.49 -10.64 -3.11
C ASP A 67 -13.08 -11.23 -4.40
N GLU A 68 -13.62 -10.39 -5.30
CA GLU A 68 -14.05 -10.83 -6.64
C GLU A 68 -12.90 -11.47 -7.43
N ARG A 69 -11.69 -10.89 -7.35
CA ARG A 69 -10.49 -11.44 -8.00
C ARG A 69 -10.07 -12.77 -7.37
N LEU A 70 -10.15 -12.88 -6.04
CA LEU A 70 -9.84 -14.12 -5.31
C LEU A 70 -10.88 -15.22 -5.54
N ALA A 71 -12.14 -14.87 -5.80
CA ALA A 71 -13.17 -15.83 -6.19
C ALA A 71 -12.86 -16.49 -7.54
N VAL A 72 -12.19 -15.77 -8.45
CA VAL A 72 -11.70 -16.32 -9.73
C VAL A 72 -10.42 -17.15 -9.52
N ASN A 73 -9.48 -16.65 -8.72
CA ASN A 73 -8.24 -17.35 -8.40
C ASN A 73 -7.84 -17.15 -6.93
N ALA A 74 -8.17 -18.13 -6.09
CA ALA A 74 -7.86 -18.08 -4.66
C ALA A 74 -6.35 -18.14 -4.34
N GLN A 75 -5.51 -18.50 -5.32
CA GLN A 75 -4.05 -18.56 -5.18
C GLN A 75 -3.36 -17.33 -5.79
N ASP A 76 -4.11 -16.30 -6.20
CA ASP A 76 -3.54 -15.04 -6.68
C ASP A 76 -2.80 -14.32 -5.55
N LEU A 77 -1.46 -14.39 -5.58
CA LEU A 77 -0.61 -13.86 -4.52
C LEU A 77 -0.66 -12.34 -4.42
N GLU A 78 -0.81 -11.64 -5.55
CA GLU A 78 -0.95 -10.18 -5.59
C GLU A 78 -2.25 -9.76 -4.93
N ALA A 79 -3.36 -10.44 -5.24
CA ALA A 79 -4.65 -10.18 -4.62
C ALA A 79 -4.63 -10.48 -3.12
N ARG A 80 -3.96 -11.57 -2.70
CA ARG A 80 -3.77 -11.89 -1.28
C ARG A 80 -2.91 -10.85 -0.55
N ALA A 81 -1.86 -10.32 -1.18
CA ALA A 81 -1.03 -9.26 -0.61
C ALA A 81 -1.83 -7.96 -0.42
N LEU A 82 -2.61 -7.56 -1.43
CA LEU A 82 -3.51 -6.40 -1.34
C LEU A 82 -4.57 -6.57 -0.24
N LEU A 83 -5.19 -7.75 -0.15
CA LEU A 83 -6.15 -8.03 0.91
C LEU A 83 -5.51 -7.91 2.30
N ALA A 84 -4.29 -8.44 2.48
CA ALA A 84 -3.58 -8.33 3.75
C ALA A 84 -3.29 -6.86 4.12
N ALA A 85 -2.90 -6.05 3.13
CA ALA A 85 -2.60 -4.64 3.33
C ALA A 85 -3.87 -3.79 3.58
N LEU A 86 -5.01 -4.16 2.99
CA LEU A 86 -6.32 -3.56 3.28
C LEU A 86 -6.80 -3.90 4.68
N LEU A 87 -6.69 -5.18 5.09
CA LEU A 87 -7.06 -5.61 6.44
C LEU A 87 -6.23 -4.90 7.51
N ALA A 88 -4.94 -4.67 7.25
CA ALA A 88 -4.10 -3.88 8.14
C ALA A 88 -4.63 -2.43 8.30
N ARG A 89 -5.00 -1.77 7.20
CA ARG A 89 -5.56 -0.40 7.19
C ARG A 89 -6.93 -0.31 7.88
N LEU A 90 -7.79 -1.30 7.66
CA LEU A 90 -9.11 -1.42 8.28
C LEU A 90 -9.04 -1.75 9.79
N GLY A 91 -7.85 -2.03 10.33
CA GLY A 91 -7.69 -2.41 11.73
C GLY A 91 -8.06 -3.86 12.04
N GLU A 92 -8.27 -4.69 11.01
CA GLU A 92 -8.58 -6.12 11.11
C GLU A 92 -7.32 -6.95 11.42
N ARG A 93 -6.66 -6.63 12.54
CA ARG A 93 -5.28 -7.07 12.87
C ARG A 93 -5.12 -8.58 12.87
N ALA A 94 -6.11 -9.33 13.35
CA ALA A 94 -6.05 -10.79 13.41
C ALA A 94 -6.09 -11.39 11.99
N ARG A 95 -7.05 -10.99 11.17
CA ARG A 95 -7.19 -11.45 9.78
C ARG A 95 -5.96 -11.09 8.94
N ALA A 96 -5.46 -9.85 9.10
CA ALA A 96 -4.25 -9.40 8.42
C ALA A 96 -3.04 -10.28 8.79
N ARG A 97 -2.80 -10.54 10.09
CA ARG A 97 -1.69 -11.38 10.54
C ARG A 97 -1.76 -12.81 10.03
N THR A 98 -2.96 -13.40 9.99
CA THR A 98 -3.15 -14.74 9.41
C THR A 98 -2.74 -14.77 7.95
N LEU A 99 -3.20 -13.82 7.14
CA LEU A 99 -2.88 -13.79 5.71
C LEU A 99 -1.40 -13.49 5.46
N LEU A 100 -0.82 -12.56 6.22
CA LEU A 100 0.61 -12.22 6.10
C LEU A 100 1.55 -13.37 6.50
N ALA A 101 1.13 -14.28 7.40
CA ALA A 101 1.96 -15.41 7.79
C ALA A 101 2.26 -16.36 6.62
N ASP A 102 1.37 -16.43 5.63
CA ASP A 102 1.47 -17.29 4.44
C ASP A 102 2.13 -16.58 3.23
N LEU A 103 2.42 -15.28 3.35
CA LEU A 103 2.91 -14.44 2.26
C LEU A 103 4.36 -14.05 2.47
N THR A 104 5.25 -15.01 2.68
CA THR A 104 6.70 -14.75 2.77
C THR A 104 7.27 -14.25 1.44
N PRO A 105 8.40 -13.50 1.43
CA PRO A 105 9.00 -13.05 0.17
C PRO A 105 9.41 -14.23 -0.72
N ARG A 106 8.98 -14.22 -1.98
CA ARG A 106 9.23 -15.27 -2.99
C ARG A 106 9.12 -14.71 -4.40
N ALA A 107 9.70 -15.43 -5.37
CA ALA A 107 9.95 -14.94 -6.72
C ALA A 107 8.69 -14.54 -7.52
N ASP A 108 7.54 -15.15 -7.22
CA ASP A 108 6.25 -14.93 -7.86
C ASP A 108 5.46 -13.73 -7.30
N LEU A 109 5.86 -13.16 -6.15
CA LEU A 109 5.37 -11.87 -5.67
C LEU A 109 6.08 -10.72 -6.38
N SER A 110 5.34 -9.75 -6.88
CA SER A 110 5.86 -8.51 -7.44
C SER A 110 6.56 -7.66 -6.38
N THR A 111 7.37 -6.70 -6.83
CA THR A 111 7.97 -5.70 -5.94
C THR A 111 6.91 -4.83 -5.26
N ASP A 112 5.78 -4.59 -5.93
CA ASP A 112 4.67 -3.78 -5.40
C ASP A 112 3.93 -4.55 -4.30
N ALA A 113 3.66 -5.85 -4.50
CA ALA A 113 3.12 -6.70 -3.44
C ALA A 113 4.06 -6.79 -2.24
N LEU A 114 5.37 -6.90 -2.44
CA LEU A 114 6.34 -6.86 -1.34
C LEU A 114 6.29 -5.53 -0.58
N LEU A 115 6.12 -4.40 -1.29
CA LEU A 115 5.92 -3.10 -0.65
C LEU A 115 4.61 -3.04 0.15
N ASP A 116 3.51 -3.57 -0.38
CA ASP A 116 2.23 -3.60 0.32
C ASP A 116 2.27 -4.47 1.58
N LEU A 117 2.97 -5.61 1.53
CA LEU A 117 3.25 -6.44 2.69
C LEU A 117 4.13 -5.72 3.72
N ALA A 118 5.13 -4.95 3.28
CA ALA A 118 5.96 -4.14 4.16
C ALA A 118 5.12 -3.08 4.90
N LYS A 119 4.27 -2.34 4.18
CA LYS A 119 3.33 -1.37 4.77
C LYS A 119 2.38 -2.05 5.75
N ALA A 120 1.85 -3.21 5.41
CA ALA A 120 0.96 -3.97 6.30
C ALA A 120 1.64 -4.35 7.61
N TRP A 121 2.88 -4.86 7.56
CA TRP A 121 3.65 -5.16 8.77
C TRP A 121 3.95 -3.91 9.61
N GLU A 122 4.25 -2.78 8.97
CA GLU A 122 4.47 -1.52 9.67
C GLU A 122 3.21 -1.03 10.40
N ILE A 123 2.05 -1.02 9.73
CA ILE A 123 0.75 -0.68 10.33
C ILE A 123 0.41 -1.60 11.53
N LEU A 124 0.83 -2.86 11.45
CA LEU A 124 0.63 -3.85 12.51
C LEU A 124 1.68 -3.76 13.64
N GLY A 125 2.65 -2.85 13.53
CA GLY A 125 3.71 -2.60 14.51
C GLY A 125 4.84 -3.63 14.50
N ASP A 126 4.96 -4.45 13.45
CA ASP A 126 6.04 -5.44 13.30
C ASP A 126 7.13 -4.90 12.37
N ARG A 127 7.82 -3.86 12.86
CA ARG A 127 8.87 -3.15 12.12
C ARG A 127 10.00 -4.05 11.59
N PRO A 128 10.50 -5.06 12.33
CA PRO A 128 11.51 -5.98 11.79
C PRO A 128 11.04 -6.71 10.53
N ARG A 129 9.78 -7.17 10.49
CA ARG A 129 9.22 -7.74 9.27
C ARG A 129 9.03 -6.68 8.20
N ALA A 130 8.49 -5.50 8.52
CA ALA A 130 8.34 -4.42 7.53
C ALA A 130 9.65 -4.14 6.79
N LEU A 131 10.78 -4.02 7.50
CA LEU A 131 12.11 -3.84 6.93
C LEU A 131 12.56 -5.03 6.07
N HIS A 132 12.27 -6.26 6.47
CA HIS A 132 12.62 -7.46 5.70
C HIS A 132 11.91 -7.51 4.33
N TYR A 133 10.61 -7.21 4.30
CA TYR A 133 9.85 -7.16 3.05
C TYR A 133 10.28 -5.99 2.17
N LEU A 134 10.54 -4.84 2.78
CA LEU A 134 11.06 -3.67 2.08
C LEU A 134 12.43 -3.94 1.46
N GLN A 135 13.31 -4.63 2.18
CA GLN A 135 14.60 -5.08 1.64
C GLN A 135 14.42 -5.95 0.41
N SER A 136 13.54 -6.94 0.48
CA SER A 136 13.27 -7.82 -0.65
C SER A 136 12.73 -7.06 -1.85
N ALA A 137 11.85 -6.07 -1.65
CA ALA A 137 11.37 -5.22 -2.74
C ALA A 137 12.52 -4.43 -3.40
N LEU A 138 13.38 -3.80 -2.59
CA LEU A 138 14.51 -3.00 -3.06
C LEU A 138 15.57 -3.83 -3.82
N GLU A 139 15.95 -4.99 -3.28
CA GLU A 139 16.91 -5.92 -3.91
C GLU A 139 16.41 -6.43 -5.27
N ARG A 140 15.09 -6.41 -5.47
CA ARG A 140 14.43 -6.85 -6.71
C ARG A 140 14.09 -5.69 -7.65
N GLY A 141 14.60 -4.49 -7.37
CA GLY A 141 14.50 -3.34 -8.26
C GLY A 141 13.31 -2.41 -8.02
N HIS A 142 12.60 -2.53 -6.89
CA HIS A 142 11.61 -1.53 -6.53
C HIS A 142 12.27 -0.15 -6.40
N ALA A 143 11.66 0.87 -7.00
CA ALA A 143 12.22 2.22 -6.98
C ALA A 143 12.24 2.80 -5.54
N PRO A 144 13.41 3.17 -4.99
CA PRO A 144 13.51 3.73 -3.64
C PRO A 144 12.79 5.06 -3.47
N ALA A 145 12.71 5.85 -4.55
CA ALA A 145 12.03 7.14 -4.56
C ALA A 145 10.54 7.03 -4.19
N VAL A 146 9.89 5.91 -4.53
CA VAL A 146 8.47 5.67 -4.23
C VAL A 146 8.23 5.56 -2.72
N LEU A 147 9.22 5.08 -1.96
CA LEU A 147 9.10 4.90 -0.50
C LEU A 147 8.93 6.23 0.23
N ALA A 148 9.48 7.32 -0.32
CA ALA A 148 9.40 8.65 0.27
C ALA A 148 7.99 9.27 0.19
N PHE A 149 7.13 8.75 -0.69
CA PHE A 149 5.78 9.28 -0.91
C PHE A 149 4.69 8.49 -0.19
N SER A 150 5.04 7.45 0.56
CA SER A 150 4.09 6.66 1.33
C SER A 150 4.04 7.14 2.77
N ALA A 151 2.97 7.85 3.16
CA ALA A 151 2.74 8.29 4.53
C ALA A 151 2.73 7.11 5.53
N TRP A 152 2.31 5.92 5.10
CA TRP A 152 2.38 4.68 5.89
C TRP A 152 3.80 4.24 6.29
N LEU A 153 4.85 4.80 5.67
CA LEU A 153 6.24 4.49 5.98
C LEU A 153 6.95 5.65 6.69
N ASP A 154 6.25 6.73 7.04
CA ASP A 154 6.88 7.92 7.62
C ASP A 154 7.63 7.61 8.91
N ASP A 155 7.00 6.88 9.83
CA ASP A 155 7.66 6.49 11.08
C ASP A 155 8.82 5.51 10.82
N LEU A 156 8.63 4.54 9.92
CA LEU A 156 9.67 3.58 9.51
C LEU A 156 10.92 4.30 8.96
N ARG A 157 10.74 5.38 8.17
CA ARG A 157 11.84 6.14 7.58
C ARG A 157 12.72 6.84 8.62
N THR A 158 12.21 7.06 9.83
CA THR A 158 12.99 7.62 10.94
C THR A 158 13.89 6.59 11.63
N ASP A 159 13.65 5.29 11.39
CA ASP A 159 14.41 4.21 12.02
C ASP A 159 15.84 4.10 11.44
N PRO A 160 16.90 4.04 12.28
CA PRO A 160 18.27 3.86 11.81
C PRO A 160 18.49 2.60 10.94
N ALA A 161 17.67 1.55 11.13
CA ALA A 161 17.70 0.36 10.30
C ALA A 161 17.23 0.61 8.87
N TYR A 162 16.26 1.51 8.66
CA TYR A 162 15.84 1.94 7.32
C TYR A 162 16.99 2.63 6.57
N ALA A 163 17.71 3.55 7.23
CA ALA A 163 18.88 4.20 6.62
C ALA A 163 20.03 3.23 6.33
N ARG A 164 20.21 2.18 7.14
CA ARG A 164 21.17 1.10 6.84
C ARG A 164 20.71 0.28 5.64
N LEU A 165 19.43 -0.05 5.56
CA LEU A 165 18.84 -0.80 4.46
C LEU A 165 19.07 -0.10 3.12
N LEU A 166 18.78 1.20 3.02
CA LEU A 166 18.99 1.95 1.77
C LEU A 166 20.46 1.94 1.33
N ARG A 167 21.40 2.13 2.27
CA ARG A 167 22.84 2.10 1.95
C ARG A 167 23.34 0.75 1.46
N GLN A 168 22.75 -0.34 1.94
CA GLN A 168 23.13 -1.70 1.55
C GLN A 168 22.55 -2.09 0.19
N THR A 169 21.33 -1.66 -0.10
CA THR A 169 20.60 -2.02 -1.32
C THR A 169 20.91 -1.08 -2.49
N LEU A 170 21.45 0.12 -2.23
CA LEU A 170 21.78 1.14 -3.23
C LEU A 170 23.24 1.61 -3.10
N PRO A 171 24.24 0.75 -3.33
CA PRO A 171 25.64 1.18 -3.27
C PRO A 171 25.96 2.14 -4.44
N GLY A 172 26.07 3.44 -4.14
CA GLY A 172 26.64 4.44 -5.08
C GLY A 172 25.75 5.59 -5.53
N SER A 173 24.67 5.95 -4.81
CA SER A 173 23.95 7.22 -5.02
C SER A 173 24.65 8.42 -4.40
#